data_AF-A0A2V5NJA8-F1
#
_entry.id   AF-A0A2V5NJA8-F1
#
_cell.length_a   1.000
_cell.length_b   1.000
_cell.length_c   1.000
_cell.angle_alpha   90.00
_cell.angle_beta   90.00
_cell.angle_gamma   90.00
#
_symmetry.space_group_name_H-M   'P 1'
#
loop_
_entity.id
_entity.type
_entity.pdbx_description
1 polymer ?
#
loop_
_entity_poly.entity_id
_entity_poly.type
_entity_poly.pdbx_seq_one_letter_code
_entity_poly.pdbx_strand_id
1 'polypeptide(L)'
;MPILSIDAAIGPTFDTDIVPQMGSSILLDTVGDRLFTPVVYQNLSGTESLWATHDNLLNFPNGPVAVRWYQFDVTSGNFPATAAQQQDWTNGNDGLWRWMPSIAVDQNGNTAIGYSTSDTTIFPSIRYAGRLVNDPPGNLAQGEAVMFAGLSAQTIGSRWGDYTNTTVDAANGTDFWHVNEYAESGNWHTRIGKFNFVGGASPTPTATAAASATATATATATATPTPIASPTPRTTPTPRPHPTVPPRP
;
A
#
# COMPACT_ATOMS: atom_id res chain seq x y z
N MET A 1 15.32 36.27 16.04
CA MET A 1 14.97 35.43 14.87
C MET A 1 14.07 34.34 15.37
N PRO A 2 12.79 34.25 14.98
CA PRO A 2 12.01 33.08 15.32
C PRO A 2 12.45 31.97 14.36
N ILE A 3 13.01 30.91 14.93
CA ILE A 3 13.09 29.60 14.29
C ILE A 3 11.63 29.15 14.14
N LEU A 4 11.25 28.70 12.94
CA LEU A 4 9.98 28.01 12.73
C LEU A 4 9.98 26.80 13.67
N SER A 5 9.22 26.87 14.77
CA SER A 5 8.81 25.66 15.48
C SER A 5 7.76 25.03 14.57
N ILE A 6 8.17 24.05 13.78
CA ILE A 6 7.25 22.99 13.38
C ILE A 6 6.94 22.30 14.70
N ASP A 7 5.90 22.78 15.40
CA ASP A 7 5.35 22.08 16.56
C ASP A 7 4.72 20.80 16.04
N ALA A 8 5.58 19.84 15.70
CA ALA A 8 5.21 18.47 15.80
C ALA A 8 5.26 18.15 17.29
N ALA A 9 4.13 17.70 17.83
CA ALA A 9 4.02 17.33 19.22
C ALA A 9 4.86 16.06 19.45
N ILE A 10 6.13 16.18 19.86
CA ILE A 10 6.97 14.99 19.93
C ILE A 10 7.89 14.93 21.18
N GLY A 11 7.47 14.13 22.18
CA GLY A 11 8.23 13.72 23.38
C GLY A 11 8.86 12.32 23.25
N PRO A 12 9.79 11.91 24.14
CA PRO A 12 10.83 10.87 23.92
C PRO A 12 10.38 9.41 23.75
N THR A 13 9.08 9.12 23.58
CA THR A 13 8.51 7.78 23.46
C THR A 13 7.66 7.69 22.19
N PHE A 14 8.29 7.62 21.00
CA PHE A 14 7.56 7.55 19.73
C PHE A 14 7.14 6.12 19.41
N ASP A 15 5.85 5.86 19.56
CA ASP A 15 5.18 4.79 18.82
C ASP A 15 4.63 5.39 17.53
N THR A 16 5.11 4.90 16.38
CA THR A 16 4.64 5.31 15.04
C THR A 16 3.69 4.28 14.44
N ASP A 17 3.50 3.12 15.10
CA ASP A 17 2.53 2.10 14.73
C ASP A 17 1.14 2.50 15.25
N ILE A 18 0.51 3.47 14.59
CA ILE A 18 -0.73 4.09 15.07
C ILE A 18 -1.92 3.98 14.11
N VAL A 19 -1.67 3.60 12.85
CA VAL A 19 -2.72 3.62 11.83
C VAL A 19 -3.56 2.33 11.90
N PRO A 20 -4.87 2.41 12.16
CA PRO A 20 -5.74 1.24 12.19
C PRO A 20 -6.09 0.75 10.79
N GLN A 21 -6.43 -0.53 10.69
CA GLN A 21 -6.85 -1.21 9.46
C GLN A 21 -8.01 -2.17 9.74
N MET A 22 -8.94 -2.29 8.79
CA MET A 22 -10.02 -3.25 8.88
C MET A 22 -9.47 -4.68 9.06
N GLY A 23 -10.10 -5.46 9.95
CA GLY A 23 -9.82 -6.89 10.08
C GLY A 23 -8.49 -7.25 10.76
N SER A 24 -7.79 -6.31 11.39
CA SER A 24 -6.55 -6.58 12.13
C SER A 24 -6.42 -5.67 13.35
N SER A 25 -5.73 -6.15 14.39
CA SER A 25 -5.31 -5.35 15.54
C SER A 25 -3.86 -4.83 15.41
N ILE A 26 -3.15 -5.23 14.35
CA ILE A 26 -1.83 -4.68 14.02
C ILE A 26 -2.05 -3.28 13.45
N LEU A 27 -1.35 -2.30 14.01
CA LEU A 27 -1.34 -0.93 13.51
C LEU A 27 -0.20 -0.76 12.50
N LEU A 28 -0.39 0.13 11.53
CA LEU A 28 0.62 0.44 10.52
C LEU A 28 1.45 1.65 10.95
N ASP A 29 2.72 1.59 10.57
CA ASP A 29 3.74 2.56 10.88
C ASP A 29 3.59 3.82 10.01
N THR A 30 3.59 5.01 10.61
CA THR A 30 3.64 6.30 9.91
C THR A 30 5.05 6.76 9.56
N VAL A 31 6.10 6.10 10.05
CA VAL A 31 7.51 6.55 9.94
C VAL A 31 7.80 7.87 10.68
N GLY A 32 6.81 8.39 11.41
CA GLY A 32 6.88 9.66 12.13
C GLY A 32 6.31 10.83 11.34
N ASP A 33 6.78 12.02 11.67
CA ASP A 33 6.20 13.32 11.29
C ASP A 33 7.15 14.19 10.45
N ARG A 34 8.29 13.62 10.05
CA ARG A 34 9.31 14.33 9.27
C ARG A 34 8.79 14.62 7.86
N LEU A 35 9.40 15.61 7.21
CA LEU A 35 9.16 15.88 5.79
C LEU A 35 9.40 14.61 4.96
N PHE A 36 8.42 14.30 4.12
CA PHE A 36 8.48 13.19 3.19
C PHE A 36 9.12 13.60 1.86
N THR A 37 9.63 12.61 1.15
CA THR A 37 10.18 12.79 -0.19
C THR A 37 9.07 12.72 -1.25
N PRO A 38 9.11 13.56 -2.29
CA PRO A 38 10.08 14.64 -2.51
C PRO A 38 9.66 15.97 -1.87
N VAL A 39 10.65 16.84 -1.63
CA VAL A 39 10.43 18.29 -1.66
C VAL A 39 10.56 18.73 -3.12
N VAL A 40 9.52 19.33 -3.68
CA VAL A 40 9.43 19.65 -5.11
C VAL A 40 9.73 21.12 -5.33
N TYR A 41 10.79 21.42 -6.08
CA TYR A 41 11.01 22.74 -6.66
C TYR A 41 10.25 22.85 -7.97
N GLN A 42 9.58 23.99 -8.20
CA GLN A 42 8.92 24.29 -9.46
C GLN A 42 9.17 25.75 -9.88
N ASN A 43 9.40 25.96 -11.18
CA ASN A 43 9.56 27.29 -11.78
C ASN A 43 8.58 27.47 -12.93
N LEU A 44 7.56 28.30 -12.70
CA LEU A 44 6.54 28.63 -13.68
C LEU A 44 6.82 30.02 -14.23
N SER A 45 7.51 30.09 -15.38
CA SER A 45 7.79 31.35 -16.08
C SER A 45 8.45 32.44 -15.21
N GLY A 46 9.35 32.04 -14.30
CA GLY A 46 10.05 32.95 -13.39
C GLY A 46 9.43 33.05 -12.00
N THR A 47 8.27 32.43 -11.76
CA THR A 47 7.74 32.25 -10.41
C THR A 47 8.23 30.92 -9.85
N GLU A 48 9.17 30.99 -8.92
CA GLU A 48 9.76 29.82 -8.27
C GLU A 48 9.01 29.46 -6.99
N SER A 49 8.85 28.16 -6.72
CA SER A 49 8.20 27.66 -5.51
C SER A 49 8.80 26.33 -5.03
N LEU A 50 8.66 26.06 -3.74
CA LEU A 50 8.98 24.78 -3.11
C LEU A 50 7.73 24.19 -2.46
N TRP A 51 7.53 22.88 -2.64
CA TRP A 51 6.38 22.15 -2.15
C TRP A 51 6.83 20.96 -1.31
N ALA A 52 6.16 20.72 -0.20
CA ALA A 52 6.54 19.66 0.72
C ALA A 52 5.31 19.08 1.41
N THR A 53 5.45 17.84 1.88
CA THR A 53 4.41 17.13 2.63
C THR A 53 4.98 16.42 3.87
N HIS A 54 4.14 16.24 4.89
CA HIS A 54 4.37 15.28 5.96
C HIS A 54 3.07 14.79 6.59
N ASP A 55 3.19 13.77 7.43
CA ASP A 55 2.10 13.29 8.27
C ASP A 55 1.87 14.25 9.43
N ASN A 56 0.61 14.63 9.67
CA ASN A 56 0.22 15.44 10.81
C ASN A 56 -0.89 14.73 11.60
N LEU A 57 -0.60 14.39 12.85
CA LEU A 57 -1.58 13.76 13.74
C LEU A 57 -2.51 14.82 14.34
N LEU A 58 -3.79 14.82 13.93
CA LEU A 58 -4.71 15.91 14.26
C LEU A 58 -5.07 15.98 15.74
N ASN A 59 -5.23 14.83 16.39
CA ASN A 59 -5.58 14.75 17.81
C ASN A 59 -4.66 13.76 18.51
N PHE A 60 -3.44 14.17 18.86
CA PHE A 60 -2.54 13.27 19.60
C PHE A 60 -3.18 12.79 20.91
N PRO A 61 -3.12 11.48 21.25
CA PRO A 61 -2.56 10.35 20.48
C PRO A 61 -3.62 9.57 19.65
N ASN A 62 -4.85 10.09 19.53
CA ASN A 62 -6.03 9.40 19.01
C ASN A 62 -6.27 9.52 17.49
N GLY A 63 -5.59 10.45 16.81
CA GLY A 63 -5.71 10.66 15.36
C GLY A 63 -7.04 11.28 14.89
N PRO A 64 -7.37 11.16 13.60
CA PRO A 64 -6.59 10.52 12.54
C PRO A 64 -5.33 11.31 12.16
N VAL A 65 -4.44 10.67 11.38
CA VAL A 65 -3.35 11.36 10.66
C VAL A 65 -3.93 12.01 9.40
N ALA A 66 -3.51 13.25 9.14
CA ALA A 66 -3.82 14.00 7.94
C ALA A 66 -2.56 14.23 7.11
N VAL A 67 -2.75 14.48 5.82
CA VAL A 67 -1.67 14.95 4.96
C VAL A 67 -1.51 16.45 5.17
N ARG A 68 -0.39 16.85 5.78
CA ARG A 68 0.01 18.25 5.83
C ARG A 68 0.83 18.58 4.60
N TRP A 69 0.45 19.62 3.87
CA TRP A 69 1.19 20.09 2.70
C TRP A 69 1.44 21.59 2.75
N TYR A 70 2.46 22.02 2.01
CA TYR A 70 2.90 23.41 1.93
C TYR A 70 3.28 23.79 0.51
N GLN A 71 3.08 25.06 0.16
CA GLN A 71 3.80 25.77 -0.90
C GLN A 71 4.50 26.97 -0.27
N PHE A 72 5.75 27.18 -0.66
CA PHE A 72 6.51 28.37 -0.33
C PHE A 72 7.01 29.03 -1.61
N ASP A 73 6.92 30.35 -1.67
CA ASP A 73 7.48 31.10 -2.78
C ASP A 73 9.00 31.19 -2.63
N VAL A 74 9.74 31.01 -3.71
CA VAL A 74 11.19 31.20 -3.72
C VAL A 74 11.48 32.51 -4.43
N THR A 75 12.19 33.42 -3.76
CA THR A 75 12.54 34.72 -4.34
C THR A 75 14.05 34.92 -4.29
N SER A 76 14.67 34.99 -5.47
CA SER A 76 16.12 35.17 -5.61
C SER A 76 16.93 34.11 -4.82
N GLY A 77 16.48 32.86 -4.89
CA GLY A 77 17.10 31.73 -4.15
C GLY A 77 16.85 31.71 -2.64
N ASN A 78 16.03 32.62 -2.10
CA ASN A 78 15.65 32.63 -0.69
C ASN A 78 14.27 32.01 -0.50
N PHE A 79 14.13 31.28 0.61
CA PHE A 79 12.89 30.66 1.04
C PHE A 79 12.35 31.37 2.30
N PRO A 80 11.07 31.77 2.33
CA PRO A 80 10.48 32.51 3.45
C PRO A 80 10.20 31.59 4.64
N ALA A 81 10.13 32.17 5.83
CA ALA A 81 9.74 31.43 7.05
C ALA A 81 8.25 31.03 7.07
N THR A 82 7.43 31.59 6.18
CA THR A 82 5.98 31.38 6.13
C THR A 82 5.60 30.81 4.78
N ALA A 83 4.80 29.75 4.78
CA ALA A 83 4.24 29.18 3.57
C ALA A 83 3.27 30.16 2.90
N ALA A 84 3.32 30.24 1.57
CA ALA A 84 2.33 30.97 0.77
C ALA A 84 0.95 30.32 0.92
N GLN A 85 0.92 28.99 1.05
CA GLN A 85 -0.25 28.24 1.46
C GLN A 85 0.13 26.91 2.10
N GLN A 86 -0.74 26.44 2.99
CA GLN A 86 -0.60 25.17 3.68
C GLN A 86 -1.97 24.66 4.10
N GLN A 87 -2.11 23.36 4.29
CA GLN A 87 -3.37 22.77 4.77
C GLN A 87 -3.11 21.40 5.42
N ASP A 88 -3.92 21.07 6.42
CA ASP A 88 -4.19 19.68 6.81
C ASP A 88 -5.31 19.11 5.93
N TRP A 89 -4.96 18.22 5.02
CA TRP A 89 -5.94 17.57 4.16
C TRP A 89 -6.60 16.39 4.89
N THR A 90 -7.89 16.57 5.17
CA THR A 90 -8.75 15.60 5.87
C THR A 90 -9.98 15.21 5.06
N ASN A 91 -10.08 15.70 3.82
CA ASN A 91 -11.24 15.51 2.94
C ASN A 91 -12.58 15.81 3.63
N GLY A 92 -12.68 16.96 4.31
CA GLY A 92 -13.89 17.32 5.05
C GLY A 92 -14.04 16.60 6.40
N ASN A 93 -12.93 16.21 7.01
CA ASN A 93 -12.88 15.54 8.32
C ASN A 93 -13.70 14.23 8.36
N ASP A 94 -13.54 13.42 7.32
CA ASP A 94 -14.27 12.15 7.15
C ASP A 94 -13.79 11.02 8.10
N GLY A 95 -12.74 11.27 8.88
CA GLY A 95 -12.20 10.33 9.86
C GLY A 95 -11.20 9.31 9.31
N LEU A 96 -10.96 9.28 7.99
CA LEU A 96 -9.96 8.40 7.40
C LEU A 96 -8.55 8.87 7.76
N TRP A 97 -7.70 7.90 8.10
CA TRP A 97 -6.27 8.12 8.30
C TRP A 97 -5.63 8.26 6.93
N ARG A 98 -4.88 9.34 6.73
CA ARG A 98 -4.13 9.62 5.50
C ARG A 98 -2.67 9.81 5.85
N TRP A 99 -1.81 8.92 5.40
CA TRP A 99 -0.39 8.93 5.77
C TRP A 99 0.50 8.49 4.60
N MET A 100 1.82 8.65 4.73
CA MET A 100 2.80 8.49 3.64
C MET A 100 2.53 9.39 2.42
N PRO A 101 2.38 10.71 2.58
CA PRO A 101 2.12 11.58 1.43
C PRO A 101 3.36 11.77 0.57
N SER A 102 3.12 11.86 -0.73
CA SER A 102 4.12 12.30 -1.70
C SER A 102 3.49 13.26 -2.71
N ILE A 103 4.16 14.37 -2.97
CA ILE A 103 3.63 15.54 -3.72
C ILE A 103 4.36 15.73 -5.04
N ALA A 104 3.62 16.18 -6.06
CA ALA A 104 4.14 16.56 -7.37
C ALA A 104 3.40 17.80 -7.91
N VAL A 105 4.10 18.61 -8.69
CA VAL A 105 3.55 19.81 -9.34
C VAL A 105 3.87 19.76 -10.82
N ASP A 106 2.83 19.80 -11.67
CA ASP A 106 2.96 19.72 -13.12
C ASP A 106 3.42 21.05 -13.74
N GLN A 107 3.71 21.02 -15.05
CA GLN A 107 4.21 22.20 -15.78
C GLN A 107 3.20 23.35 -15.87
N ASN A 108 1.92 23.09 -15.58
CA ASN A 108 0.85 24.08 -15.57
C ASN A 108 0.61 24.65 -14.15
N GLY A 109 1.34 24.15 -13.14
CA GLY A 109 1.16 24.52 -11.74
C GLY A 109 0.04 23.79 -11.02
N ASN A 110 -0.47 22.69 -11.58
CA ASN A 110 -1.41 21.83 -10.87
C ASN A 110 -0.63 20.90 -9.93
N THR A 111 -1.16 20.69 -8.73
CA THR A 111 -0.50 19.92 -7.68
C THR A 111 -1.30 18.68 -7.35
N ALA A 112 -0.64 17.52 -7.36
CA ALA A 112 -1.20 16.26 -6.90
C ALA A 112 -0.44 15.73 -5.68
N ILE A 113 -1.18 15.12 -4.76
CA ILE A 113 -0.62 14.44 -3.59
C ILE A 113 -1.24 13.06 -3.52
N GLY A 114 -0.40 12.03 -3.60
CA GLY A 114 -0.78 10.64 -3.38
C GLY A 114 -0.38 10.19 -1.99
N TYR A 115 -1.19 9.33 -1.38
CA TYR A 115 -1.03 8.86 0.00
C TYR A 115 -1.78 7.55 0.25
N SER A 116 -1.45 6.91 1.36
CA SER A 116 -2.17 5.75 1.88
C SER A 116 -3.41 6.19 2.65
N THR A 117 -4.47 5.38 2.65
CA THR A 117 -5.67 5.55 3.47
C THR A 117 -6.10 4.28 4.16
N SER A 118 -6.58 4.38 5.40
CA SER A 118 -6.99 3.23 6.20
C SER A 118 -7.83 3.71 7.38
N ASP A 119 -8.65 2.83 7.92
CA ASP A 119 -9.26 2.98 9.23
C ASP A 119 -9.74 1.60 9.72
N THR A 120 -10.57 1.54 10.76
CA THR A 120 -11.13 0.26 11.25
C THR A 120 -12.19 -0.35 10.31
N THR A 121 -12.61 0.38 9.26
CA THR A 121 -13.69 0.06 8.33
C THR A 121 -13.25 -0.13 6.88
N ILE A 122 -12.01 0.21 6.52
CA ILE A 122 -11.40 -0.07 5.22
C ILE A 122 -10.02 -0.70 5.37
N PHE A 123 -9.61 -1.47 4.36
CA PHE A 123 -8.24 -1.94 4.25
C PHE A 123 -7.31 -0.81 3.77
N PRO A 124 -5.99 -0.90 4.04
CA PRO A 124 -4.99 0.01 3.52
C PRO A 124 -5.11 0.17 2.00
N SER A 125 -5.46 1.37 1.57
CA SER A 125 -5.87 1.74 0.21
C SER A 125 -5.03 2.90 -0.29
N ILE A 126 -4.98 3.12 -1.60
CA ILE A 126 -4.20 4.18 -2.23
C ILE A 126 -5.15 5.23 -2.77
N ARG A 127 -4.95 6.48 -2.36
CA ARG A 127 -5.75 7.64 -2.81
C ARG A 127 -4.86 8.79 -3.21
N TYR A 128 -5.45 9.73 -3.92
CA TYR A 128 -4.81 11.00 -4.23
C TYR A 128 -5.83 12.13 -4.17
N ALA A 129 -5.33 13.32 -3.89
CA ALA A 129 -6.08 14.57 -4.00
C ALA A 129 -5.21 15.62 -4.69
N GLY A 130 -5.83 16.72 -5.11
CA GLY A 130 -5.07 17.76 -5.79
C GLY A 130 -5.79 19.08 -5.96
N ARG A 131 -5.06 20.02 -6.57
CA ARG A 131 -5.54 21.35 -6.90
C ARG A 131 -5.04 21.79 -8.27
N LEU A 132 -5.87 22.54 -8.98
CA LEU A 132 -5.49 23.31 -10.14
C LEU A 132 -4.77 24.60 -9.71
N VAL A 133 -3.95 25.15 -10.59
CA VAL A 133 -3.24 26.43 -10.33
C VAL A 133 -4.19 27.58 -9.97
N ASN A 134 -5.41 27.59 -10.53
CA ASN A 134 -6.42 28.62 -10.33
C ASN A 134 -7.39 28.32 -9.18
N ASP A 135 -7.22 27.21 -8.46
CA ASP A 135 -8.05 26.91 -7.29
C ASP A 135 -7.73 27.91 -6.15
N PRO A 136 -8.72 28.27 -5.31
CA PRO A 136 -8.45 29.07 -4.12
C PRO A 136 -7.29 28.51 -3.29
N PRO A 137 -6.40 29.36 -2.74
CA PRO A 137 -5.29 28.91 -1.91
C PRO A 137 -5.76 28.15 -0.66
N GLY A 138 -4.93 27.22 -0.18
CA GLY A 138 -5.17 26.47 1.06
C GLY A 138 -6.23 25.37 0.93
N ASN A 139 -6.51 24.89 -0.28
CA ASN A 139 -7.45 23.80 -0.51
C ASN A 139 -7.01 22.88 -1.67
N LEU A 140 -7.18 21.56 -1.50
CA LEU A 140 -7.16 20.57 -2.58
C LEU A 140 -8.55 20.47 -3.22
N ALA A 141 -8.93 21.52 -3.96
CA ALA A 141 -10.31 21.72 -4.40
C ALA A 141 -10.81 20.72 -5.46
N GLN A 142 -9.93 19.92 -6.06
CA GLN A 142 -10.33 18.83 -6.96
C GLN A 142 -10.87 17.60 -6.20
N GLY A 143 -10.79 17.61 -4.87
CA GLY A 143 -11.24 16.52 -4.01
C GLY A 143 -10.29 15.34 -4.01
N GLU A 144 -10.78 14.22 -3.49
CA GLU A 144 -10.04 12.97 -3.34
C GLU A 144 -10.62 11.88 -4.27
N ALA A 145 -9.72 11.12 -4.89
CA ALA A 145 -10.05 9.96 -5.70
C ALA A 145 -9.35 8.69 -5.16
N VAL A 146 -10.00 7.55 -5.35
CA VAL A 146 -9.45 6.23 -5.01
C VAL A 146 -8.68 5.69 -6.21
N MET A 147 -7.36 5.56 -6.08
CA MET A 147 -6.52 4.91 -7.09
C MET A 147 -6.59 3.38 -6.97
N PHE A 148 -6.62 2.87 -5.74
CA PHE A 148 -6.74 1.45 -5.47
C PHE A 148 -7.39 1.20 -4.11
N ALA A 149 -8.46 0.42 -4.08
CA ALA A 149 -9.04 -0.05 -2.83
C ALA A 149 -8.27 -1.28 -2.33
N GLY A 150 -7.84 -1.25 -1.07
CA GLY A 150 -7.08 -2.33 -0.43
C GLY A 150 -7.82 -3.66 -0.42
N LEU A 151 -7.07 -4.76 -0.43
CA LEU A 151 -7.63 -6.11 -0.54
C LEU A 151 -7.67 -6.85 0.81
N SER A 152 -6.70 -6.60 1.69
CA SER A 152 -6.66 -7.16 3.03
C SER A 152 -5.90 -6.26 3.99
N ALA A 153 -5.92 -6.62 5.27
CA ALA A 153 -4.96 -6.11 6.24
C ALA A 153 -3.53 -6.60 5.93
N GLN A 154 -2.52 -5.84 6.35
CA GLN A 154 -1.17 -6.35 6.55
C GLN A 154 -1.09 -6.95 7.95
N THR A 155 -0.70 -8.23 8.01
CA THR A 155 -0.61 -8.99 9.26
C THR A 155 0.81 -9.45 9.56
N ILE A 156 1.76 -9.12 8.68
CA ILE A 156 3.18 -9.44 8.83
C ILE A 156 3.96 -8.13 8.94
N GLY A 157 4.23 -7.70 10.18
CA GLY A 157 4.90 -6.43 10.48
C GLY A 157 3.99 -5.20 10.36
N SER A 158 4.50 -4.05 10.77
CA SER A 158 3.80 -2.76 10.79
C SER A 158 4.37 -1.72 9.80
N ARG A 159 5.65 -1.84 9.44
CA ARG A 159 6.35 -0.97 8.48
C ARG A 159 5.55 -0.83 7.19
N TRP A 160 5.44 0.40 6.69
CA TRP A 160 4.63 0.73 5.52
C TRP A 160 5.24 1.86 4.71
N GLY A 161 5.23 1.73 3.38
CA GLY A 161 5.22 2.81 2.40
C GLY A 161 6.52 3.59 2.19
N ASP A 162 7.68 3.09 2.63
CA ASP A 162 8.99 3.78 2.59
C ASP A 162 9.33 4.40 1.22
N TYR A 163 8.82 3.78 0.15
CA TYR A 163 9.05 4.16 -1.23
C TYR A 163 7.82 4.79 -1.90
N THR A 164 6.87 5.30 -1.11
CA THR A 164 5.74 6.05 -1.64
C THR A 164 6.24 7.26 -2.40
N ASN A 165 5.81 7.40 -3.66
CA ASN A 165 6.29 8.50 -4.49
C ASN A 165 5.23 8.94 -5.49
N THR A 166 5.08 10.26 -5.64
CA THR A 166 4.29 10.90 -6.69
C THR A 166 5.23 11.74 -7.55
N THR A 167 5.16 11.57 -8.86
CA THR A 167 6.00 12.30 -9.81
C THR A 167 5.25 12.65 -11.09
N VAL A 168 5.71 13.67 -11.81
CA VAL A 168 5.16 14.08 -13.10
C VAL A 168 5.71 13.18 -14.20
N ASP A 169 4.87 12.78 -15.14
CA ASP A 169 5.28 12.09 -16.36
C ASP A 169 6.08 13.04 -17.26
N ALA A 170 7.39 12.81 -17.38
CA ALA A 170 8.27 13.62 -18.21
C ALA A 170 7.92 13.59 -19.70
N ALA A 171 7.12 12.62 -20.18
CA ALA A 171 6.74 12.54 -21.58
C ALA A 171 5.72 13.62 -22.00
N ASN A 172 4.92 14.13 -21.05
CA ASN A 172 3.90 15.16 -21.35
C ASN A 172 3.83 16.31 -20.35
N GLY A 173 4.46 16.19 -19.19
CA GLY A 173 4.53 17.24 -18.19
C GLY A 173 3.22 17.54 -17.46
N THR A 174 2.18 16.71 -17.62
CA THR A 174 0.83 16.95 -17.06
C THR A 174 0.20 15.72 -16.39
N ASP A 175 0.64 14.51 -16.75
CA ASP A 175 0.19 13.32 -16.05
C ASP A 175 1.05 13.09 -14.80
N PHE A 176 0.47 12.42 -13.82
CA PHE A 176 1.14 12.03 -12.58
C PHE A 176 1.23 10.51 -12.51
N TRP A 177 2.40 10.03 -12.11
CA TRP A 177 2.62 8.66 -11.66
C TRP A 177 2.63 8.63 -10.14
N HIS A 178 1.96 7.65 -9.56
CA HIS A 178 2.03 7.38 -8.13
C HIS A 178 2.35 5.90 -7.90
N VAL A 179 3.27 5.65 -6.96
CA VAL A 179 3.62 4.32 -6.47
C VAL A 179 3.38 4.30 -4.96
N ASN A 180 2.70 3.27 -4.49
CA ASN A 180 2.41 3.08 -3.07
C ASN A 180 2.13 1.59 -2.78
N GLU A 181 2.15 1.26 -1.49
CA GLU A 181 1.88 -0.07 -0.97
C GLU A 181 0.38 -0.33 -0.81
N TYR A 182 0.01 -1.59 -0.95
CA TYR A 182 -1.28 -2.16 -0.54
C TYR A 182 -1.03 -3.54 0.05
N ALA A 183 -2.00 -4.09 0.78
CA ALA A 183 -1.87 -5.43 1.33
C ALA A 183 -2.81 -6.44 0.67
N GLU A 184 -2.30 -7.66 0.49
CA GLU A 184 -3.03 -8.83 0.00
C GLU A 184 -2.51 -10.10 0.73
N SER A 185 -3.43 -10.95 1.17
CA SER A 185 -3.10 -12.18 1.92
C SER A 185 -2.19 -11.93 3.14
N GLY A 186 -2.34 -10.78 3.81
CA GLY A 186 -1.57 -10.43 5.00
C GLY A 186 -0.19 -9.83 4.75
N ASN A 187 0.24 -9.68 3.48
CA ASN A 187 1.55 -9.16 3.11
C ASN A 187 1.43 -7.91 2.23
N TRP A 188 2.48 -7.09 2.21
CA TRP A 188 2.54 -5.89 1.38
C TRP A 188 2.87 -6.21 -0.08
N HIS A 189 2.36 -5.37 -0.96
CA HIS A 189 2.58 -5.38 -2.41
C HIS A 189 2.63 -3.93 -2.91
N THR A 190 3.19 -3.71 -4.10
CA THR A 190 3.29 -2.39 -4.70
C THR A 190 2.28 -2.22 -5.84
N ARG A 191 1.61 -1.07 -5.88
CA ARG A 191 0.80 -0.65 -7.03
C ARG A 191 1.39 0.62 -7.64
N ILE A 192 1.37 0.68 -8.96
CA ILE A 192 1.71 1.89 -9.73
C ILE A 192 0.48 2.29 -10.53
N GLY A 193 0.19 3.58 -10.56
CA GLY A 193 -0.95 4.13 -11.29
C GLY A 193 -0.62 5.49 -11.87
N LYS A 194 -1.41 5.86 -12.86
CA LYS A 194 -1.27 7.11 -13.61
C LYS A 194 -2.60 7.83 -13.65
N PHE A 195 -2.58 9.14 -13.41
CA PHE A 195 -3.77 9.99 -13.41
C PHE A 195 -3.42 11.42 -13.83
N ASN A 196 -4.43 12.23 -14.10
CA ASN A 196 -4.29 13.66 -14.38
C ASN A 196 -5.57 14.41 -13.98
N PHE A 197 -5.52 15.74 -14.02
CA PHE A 197 -6.69 16.59 -13.76
C PHE A 197 -7.57 16.82 -15.00
N VAL A 198 -7.06 16.51 -16.19
CA VAL A 198 -7.78 16.74 -17.44
C VAL A 198 -8.67 15.54 -17.68
N GLY A 199 -9.95 15.65 -17.30
CA GLY A 199 -10.98 14.63 -17.45
C GLY A 199 -10.91 13.89 -18.80
N GLY A 200 -10.25 12.75 -18.77
CA GLY A 200 -10.08 11.78 -19.83
C GLY A 200 -9.98 10.41 -19.16
N ALA A 201 -10.07 9.32 -19.93
CA ALA A 201 -9.99 7.99 -19.35
C ALA A 201 -8.69 7.86 -18.54
N SER A 202 -8.80 7.86 -17.20
CA SER A 202 -7.71 7.40 -16.35
C SER A 202 -7.29 6.05 -16.91
N PRO A 203 -5.99 5.83 -17.21
CA PRO A 203 -5.54 4.54 -17.72
C PRO A 203 -6.01 3.49 -16.72
N THR A 204 -6.98 2.68 -17.15
CA THR A 204 -7.39 1.51 -16.38
C THR A 204 -6.12 0.73 -16.13
N PRO A 205 -5.74 0.46 -14.88
CA PRO A 205 -4.48 -0.19 -14.59
C PRO A 205 -4.43 -1.48 -15.39
N THR A 206 -3.46 -1.57 -16.31
CA THR A 206 -3.17 -2.82 -17.01
C THR A 206 -2.93 -3.84 -15.92
N ALA A 207 -3.79 -4.85 -15.83
CA ALA A 207 -3.59 -5.93 -14.89
C ALA A 207 -2.17 -6.47 -15.12
N THR A 208 -1.33 -6.42 -14.08
CA THR A 208 -0.10 -7.22 -14.06
C THR A 208 -0.51 -8.64 -14.42
N ALA A 209 0.15 -9.24 -15.42
CA ALA A 209 -0.17 -10.59 -15.85
C ALA A 209 -0.26 -11.47 -14.60
N ALA A 210 -1.45 -12.02 -14.33
CA ALA A 210 -1.62 -12.99 -13.28
C ALA A 210 -0.53 -14.05 -13.48
N ALA A 211 0.20 -14.40 -12.42
CA ALA A 211 1.17 -15.48 -12.50
C ALA A 211 0.48 -16.64 -13.19
N SER A 212 0.99 -17.02 -14.37
CA SER A 212 0.45 -18.14 -15.13
C SER A 212 0.32 -19.30 -14.14
N ALA A 213 -0.91 -19.82 -13.98
CA ALA A 213 -1.16 -20.91 -13.04
C ALA A 213 -0.07 -21.95 -13.25
N THR A 214 0.71 -22.24 -12.20
CA THR A 214 1.65 -23.35 -12.20
C THR A 214 0.84 -24.56 -12.65
N ALA A 215 1.22 -25.18 -13.77
CA ALA A 215 0.51 -26.31 -14.33
C ALA A 215 0.22 -27.31 -13.20
N THR A 216 -1.06 -27.51 -12.89
CA THR A 216 -1.47 -28.55 -11.97
C THR A 216 -0.93 -29.85 -12.55
N ALA A 217 -0.10 -30.57 -11.81
CA ALA A 217 0.41 -31.86 -12.25
C ALA A 217 -0.78 -32.74 -12.64
N THR A 218 -0.87 -33.09 -13.93
CA THR A 218 -1.83 -34.08 -14.42
C THR A 218 -1.64 -35.33 -13.58
N ALA A 219 -2.71 -35.81 -12.93
CA ALA A 219 -2.64 -37.03 -12.14
C ALA A 219 -2.07 -38.16 -13.01
N THR A 220 -0.89 -38.66 -12.64
CA THR A 220 -0.32 -39.85 -13.26
C THR A 220 -1.32 -40.99 -13.05
N ALA A 221 -1.84 -41.55 -14.14
CA ALA A 221 -2.74 -42.70 -14.07
C ALA A 221 -2.06 -43.80 -13.26
N THR A 222 -2.66 -44.15 -12.12
CA THR A 222 -2.21 -45.31 -11.34
C THR A 222 -2.48 -46.54 -12.19
N ALA A 223 -1.43 -47.28 -12.55
CA ALA A 223 -1.59 -48.52 -13.29
C ALA A 223 -2.51 -49.46 -12.49
N THR A 224 -3.63 -49.87 -13.09
CA THR A 224 -4.46 -50.94 -12.55
C THR A 224 -3.60 -52.20 -12.49
N PRO A 225 -3.44 -52.85 -11.32
CA PRO A 225 -2.68 -54.08 -11.25
C PRO A 225 -3.35 -55.13 -12.15
N THR A 226 -2.59 -55.67 -13.10
CA THR A 226 -3.01 -56.81 -13.91
C THR A 226 -3.37 -57.98 -12.99
N PRO A 227 -4.52 -58.65 -13.16
CA PRO A 227 -4.87 -59.79 -12.33
C PRO A 227 -3.78 -60.87 -12.44
N ILE A 228 -3.14 -61.19 -11.30
CA ILE A 228 -2.26 -62.34 -11.16
C ILE A 228 -3.10 -63.61 -11.41
N ALA A 229 -2.58 -64.50 -12.26
CA ALA A 229 -3.20 -65.80 -12.50
C ALA A 229 -3.37 -66.56 -11.16
N SER A 230 -4.57 -67.08 -10.95
CA SER A 230 -4.92 -67.88 -9.78
C SER A 230 -3.98 -69.10 -9.68
N PRO A 231 -3.36 -69.38 -8.52
CA PRO A 231 -2.49 -70.54 -8.38
C PRO A 231 -3.32 -71.83 -8.51
N THR A 232 -2.88 -72.72 -9.39
CA THR A 232 -3.45 -74.06 -9.57
C THR A 232 -3.45 -74.82 -8.23
N PRO A 233 -4.54 -75.52 -7.85
CA PRO A 233 -4.60 -76.22 -6.57
C PRO A 233 -3.49 -77.27 -6.45
N ARG A 234 -2.66 -77.12 -5.41
CA ARG A 234 -1.66 -78.13 -5.04
C ARG A 234 -2.38 -79.29 -4.35
N THR A 235 -2.21 -80.51 -4.86
CA THR A 235 -2.77 -81.72 -4.26
C THR A 235 -2.23 -81.95 -2.86
N THR A 236 -3.13 -82.07 -1.88
CA THR A 236 -2.84 -82.39 -0.49
C THR A 236 -2.19 -83.78 -0.36
N PRO A 237 -1.04 -83.93 0.33
CA PRO A 237 -0.48 -85.24 0.60
C PRO A 237 -1.29 -85.98 1.67
N THR A 238 -1.53 -87.27 1.41
CA THR A 238 -2.27 -88.20 2.26
C THR A 238 -1.64 -88.35 3.67
N PRO A 239 -2.41 -88.36 4.77
CA PRO A 239 -1.87 -88.53 6.11
C PRO A 239 -1.23 -89.92 6.30
N ARG A 240 -0.03 -89.95 6.88
CA ARG A 240 0.65 -91.19 7.30
C ARG A 240 -0.03 -91.74 8.57
N PRO A 241 -0.30 -93.05 8.69
CA PRO A 241 -0.94 -93.61 9.88
C PRO A 241 -0.04 -93.52 11.13
N HIS A 242 -0.69 -93.21 12.25
CA HIS A 242 -0.13 -93.03 13.58
C HIS A 242 0.07 -94.39 14.28
N PRO A 243 1.27 -94.73 14.80
CA PRO A 243 1.48 -96.00 15.49
C PRO A 243 0.84 -96.00 16.88
N THR A 244 0.01 -97.01 17.14
CA THR A 244 -0.64 -97.30 18.42
C THR A 244 0.33 -97.84 19.48
N VAL A 245 0.25 -97.29 20.69
CA VAL A 245 1.01 -97.70 21.89
C VAL A 245 0.30 -98.88 22.58
N PRO A 246 1.01 -99.96 22.98
CA PRO A 246 0.41 -101.06 23.75
C PRO A 246 0.31 -100.74 25.25
N PRO A 247 -0.67 -101.31 25.98
CA PRO A 247 -0.92 -100.98 27.39
C PRO A 247 0.09 -101.63 28.34
N ARG A 248 0.26 -100.95 29.47
CA ARG A 248 1.24 -101.15 30.54
C ARG A 248 0.85 -102.33 31.47
N PRO A 249 1.81 -103.14 31.95
CA PRO A 249 1.66 -103.89 33.19
C PRO A 249 2.01 -103.05 34.44
#